data_AF-A0A936C6R8-F1
#
_entry.id   AF-A0A936C6R8-F1
#
_cell.length_a   1.000
_cell.length_b   1.000
_cell.length_c   1.000
_cell.angle_alpha   90.00
_cell.angle_beta   90.00
_cell.angle_gamma   90.00
#
_symmetry.space_group_name_H-M   'P 1'
#
loop_
_entity.id
_entity.type
_entity.pdbx_description
1 polymer ?
#
loop_
_entity_poly.entity_id
_entity_poly.type
_entity_poly.pdbx_seq_one_letter_code
_entity_poly.pdbx_strand_id
1 'polypeptide(L)'
;MVSRLLEHWRLPATEQAELLGLSAGNRSTLARYRRGEPLADSRDLLDRAGHLLGIHKSLRILFPHDRDLAYRWMSTPNRLLGARPVDIVIQHGFEGLLSIRRYLDHERGT
;
A
#
# COMPACT_ATOMS: atom_id res chain seq x y z
N MET A 1 11.54 -1.01 4.51
CA MET A 1 10.53 -1.07 5.59
C MET A 1 9.21 -0.51 5.07
N VAL A 2 8.08 -1.07 5.49
CA VAL A 2 6.74 -0.64 5.03
C VAL A 2 6.43 0.82 5.36
N SER A 3 6.96 1.35 6.47
CA SER A 3 6.80 2.76 6.85
C SER A 3 7.35 3.74 5.80
N ARG A 4 8.57 3.49 5.28
CA ARG A 4 9.15 4.29 4.19
C ARG A 4 8.36 4.18 2.89
N LEU A 5 7.78 3.01 2.60
CA LEU A 5 6.93 2.82 1.43
C LEU A 5 5.70 3.73 1.51
N LEU A 6 5.01 3.70 2.65
CA LEU A 6 3.81 4.51 2.88
C LEU A 6 4.10 6.01 2.75
N GLU A 7 5.29 6.46 3.16
CA GLU A 7 5.77 7.83 2.94
C GLU A 7 6.02 8.14 1.46
N HIS A 8 6.65 7.22 0.72
CA HIS A 8 6.87 7.39 -0.72
C HIS A 8 5.57 7.48 -1.50
N TRP A 9 4.51 6.77 -1.09
CA TRP A 9 3.19 6.88 -1.69
C TRP A 9 2.46 8.20 -1.39
N ARG A 10 3.03 9.06 -0.53
CA ARG A 10 2.50 10.40 -0.19
C ARG A 10 1.04 10.39 0.27
N LEU A 11 0.62 9.30 0.92
CA LEU A 11 -0.75 9.14 1.43
C LEU A 11 -0.91 9.89 2.77
N PRO A 12 -2.08 10.46 3.07
CA PRO A 12 -2.42 10.95 4.40
C PRO A 12 -2.24 9.86 5.46
N ALA A 13 -1.94 10.25 6.71
CA ALA A 13 -1.73 9.30 7.80
C ALA A 13 -2.94 8.39 8.05
N THR A 14 -4.15 8.88 7.81
CA THR A 14 -5.39 8.08 7.91
C THR A 14 -5.41 6.94 6.90
N GLU A 15 -5.13 7.22 5.63
CA GLU A 15 -5.05 6.19 4.58
C GLU A 15 -3.90 5.19 4.86
N GLN A 16 -2.76 5.67 5.36
CA GLN A 16 -1.65 4.80 5.76
C GLN A 16 -2.04 3.82 6.89
N ALA A 17 -2.86 4.25 7.85
CA ALA A 17 -3.35 3.39 8.92
C ALA A 17 -4.27 2.30 8.36
N GLU A 18 -5.24 2.69 7.53
CA GLU A 18 -6.21 1.78 6.91
C GLU A 18 -5.53 0.72 6.02
N LEU A 19 -4.49 1.10 5.26
CA LEU A 19 -3.68 0.14 4.48
C LEU A 19 -3.02 -0.94 5.35
N LEU A 20 -2.67 -0.58 6.59
CA LEU A 20 -2.10 -1.50 7.57
C LEU A 20 -3.17 -2.24 8.40
N GLY A 21 -4.47 -2.06 8.11
CA GLY A 21 -5.55 -2.67 8.89
C GLY A 21 -5.73 -2.02 10.27
N LEU A 22 -5.17 -0.83 10.47
CA LEU A 22 -5.34 -0.05 11.70
C LEU A 22 -6.48 0.93 11.51
N SER A 23 -7.21 1.24 12.58
CA SER A 23 -8.18 2.35 12.57
C SER A 23 -7.52 3.66 12.12
N ALA A 24 -8.18 4.43 11.25
CA ALA A 24 -7.75 5.75 10.78
C ALA A 24 -7.24 6.71 11.89
N GLY A 25 -7.74 6.57 13.12
CA GLY A 25 -7.33 7.38 14.27
C GLY A 25 -5.99 6.99 14.90
N ASN A 26 -5.38 5.87 14.53
CA ASN A 26 -4.23 5.27 15.22
C ASN A 26 -2.87 5.92 14.87
N ARG A 27 -2.79 7.24 15.05
CA ARG A 27 -1.61 8.06 14.73
C ARG A 27 -0.37 7.71 15.55
N SER A 28 -0.56 7.32 16.81
CA SER A 28 0.55 6.95 17.70
C SER A 28 1.27 5.69 17.21
N THR A 29 0.52 4.65 16.81
CA THR A 29 1.08 3.41 16.27
C THR A 29 1.84 3.66 14.97
N LEU A 30 1.27 4.46 14.05
CA LEU A 30 1.99 4.85 12.83
C LEU A 30 3.29 5.60 13.13
N ALA A 31 3.28 6.52 14.09
CA ALA A 31 4.48 7.26 14.48
C ALA A 31 5.57 6.34 15.03
N ARG A 32 5.21 5.32 15.81
CA ARG A 32 6.13 4.27 16.29
C ARG A 32 6.80 3.54 15.13
N TYR A 33 6.01 3.06 14.17
CA TYR A 33 6.53 2.34 13.00
C TYR A 33 7.42 3.21 12.09
N ARG A 34 7.13 4.51 11.98
CA ARG A 34 8.01 5.46 11.26
C ARG A 34 9.36 5.66 11.94
N ARG A 35 9.41 5.61 13.27
CA ARG A 35 10.67 5.66 14.04
C ARG A 35 11.48 4.36 14.01
N GLY A 36 10.99 3.34 13.30
CA GLY A 36 11.69 2.08 13.14
C GLY A 36 11.35 1.02 14.18
N GLU A 37 10.35 1.28 15.04
CA GLU A 37 9.84 0.23 15.91
C GLU A 37 9.23 -0.91 15.07
N PRO A 38 9.40 -2.18 15.48
CA PRO A 38 8.86 -3.31 14.74
C PRO A 38 7.33 -3.26 14.67
N LEU A 39 6.78 -3.80 13.58
CA LEU A 39 5.34 -4.03 13.47
C LEU A 39 4.90 -4.96 14.61
N ALA A 40 3.69 -4.75 15.13
CA ALA A 40 3.09 -5.69 16.07
C ALA A 40 3.00 -7.09 15.44
N ASP A 41 3.15 -8.12 16.27
CA ASP A 41 3.00 -9.53 15.87
C ASP A 41 1.52 -9.87 15.67
N SER A 42 0.91 -9.24 14.67
CA SER A 42 -0.45 -9.45 14.23
C SER A 42 -0.42 -10.02 12.83
N ARG A 43 -1.07 -11.17 12.65
CA ARG A 43 -1.12 -11.87 11.36
C ARG A 43 -1.64 -10.97 10.24
N ASP A 44 -2.76 -10.30 10.47
CA ASP A 44 -3.37 -9.37 9.50
C ASP A 44 -2.42 -8.21 9.14
N LEU A 45 -1.80 -7.58 10.15
CA LEU A 45 -0.86 -6.48 9.92
C LEU A 45 0.35 -6.92 9.09
N LEU A 46 0.92 -8.09 9.41
CA LEU A 46 2.08 -8.63 8.72
C LEU A 46 1.75 -9.07 7.28
N ASP A 47 0.60 -9.73 7.08
CA ASP A 47 0.13 -10.12 5.75
C ASP A 47 -0.11 -8.87 4.87
N ARG A 48 -0.79 -7.85 5.41
CA ARG A 48 -0.98 -6.55 4.72
C ARG A 48 0.36 -5.91 4.35
N ALA A 49 1.29 -5.83 5.29
CA ALA A 49 2.62 -5.27 5.03
C ALA A 49 3.34 -6.03 3.91
N GLY A 50 3.24 -7.36 3.89
CA GLY A 50 3.76 -8.21 2.81
C GLY A 50 3.14 -7.89 1.46
N HIS A 51 1.81 -7.75 1.39
CA HIS A 51 1.12 -7.39 0.15
C HIS A 51 1.48 -5.99 -0.36
N LEU A 52 1.56 -4.99 0.53
CA LEU A 52 1.96 -3.63 0.19
C LEU A 52 3.38 -3.57 -0.40
N LEU A 53 4.33 -4.28 0.22
CA LEU A 53 5.70 -4.40 -0.31
C LEU A 53 5.71 -5.12 -1.67
N GLY A 54 4.85 -6.11 -1.85
CA GLY A 54 4.69 -6.81 -3.12
C GLY A 54 4.10 -5.94 -4.23
N ILE A 55 3.10 -5.12 -3.92
CA ILE A 55 2.56 -4.09 -4.83
C ILE A 55 3.68 -3.14 -5.25
N HIS A 56 4.47 -2.65 -4.29
CA HIS A 56 5.61 -1.79 -4.59
C HIS A 56 6.61 -2.48 -5.53
N LYS A 57 6.94 -3.75 -5.27
CA LYS A 57 7.81 -4.55 -6.14
C LYS A 57 7.26 -4.64 -7.57
N SER A 58 5.97 -4.97 -7.75
CA SER A 58 5.34 -5.03 -9.06
C SER A 58 5.40 -3.69 -9.80
N LEU A 59 5.12 -2.58 -9.11
CA LEU A 59 5.22 -1.24 -9.69
C LEU A 59 6.65 -0.88 -10.10
N ARG A 60 7.66 -1.29 -9.33
CA ARG A 60 9.07 -1.08 -9.70
C ARG A 60 9.50 -1.91 -10.93
N ILE A 61 8.86 -3.06 -11.16
CA ILE A 61 9.09 -3.90 -12.36
C ILE A 61 8.39 -3.29 -13.58
N LEU A 62 7.14 -2.86 -13.42
CA LEU A 62 6.34 -2.25 -14.49
C LEU A 62 6.87 -0.88 -14.93
N PHE A 63 7.40 -0.10 -13.98
CA PHE A 63 7.90 1.24 -14.21
C PHE A 63 9.39 1.34 -13.80
N PRO A 64 10.30 0.64 -14.49
CA PRO A 64 11.70 0.56 -14.09
C PRO A 64 12.39 1.93 -14.18
N HIS A 65 12.01 2.73 -15.19
CA HIS A 65 12.57 4.05 -15.48
C HIS A 65 11.73 5.23 -14.95
N ASP A 66 10.56 4.97 -14.38
CA ASP A 66 9.68 6.01 -13.81
C ASP A 66 9.34 5.71 -12.35
N ARG A 67 10.27 6.09 -11.46
CA ARG A 67 10.10 5.92 -10.00
C ARG A 67 8.94 6.73 -9.46
N ASP A 68 8.75 7.92 -10.03
CA ASP A 68 7.74 8.87 -9.61
C ASP A 68 6.33 8.34 -9.86
N LEU A 69 6.12 7.73 -11.03
CA LEU A 69 4.88 7.02 -11.33
C LEU A 69 4.66 5.86 -10.35
N ALA A 70 5.67 5.01 -10.11
CA ALA A 70 5.56 3.90 -9.15
C ALA A 70 5.20 4.38 -7.72
N TYR A 71 5.63 5.58 -7.35
CA TYR A 71 5.30 6.17 -6.06
C TYR A 71 3.93 6.85 -6.02
N ARG A 72 3.49 7.52 -7.09
CA ARG A 72 2.18 8.16 -7.12
C ARG A 72 1.03 7.20 -7.46
N TRP A 73 1.32 6.02 -8.01
CA TRP A 73 0.33 5.10 -8.58
C TRP A 73 -0.82 4.77 -7.62
N MET A 74 -0.52 4.43 -6.36
CA MET A 74 -1.57 4.10 -5.36
C MET A 74 -2.50 5.27 -5.05
N SER A 75 -2.00 6.50 -5.19
CA SER A 75 -2.72 7.74 -4.85
C SER A 75 -3.40 8.41 -6.05
N THR A 76 -3.14 7.95 -7.27
CA THR A 76 -3.62 8.57 -8.51
C THR A 76 -4.77 7.77 -9.10
N PRO A 77 -5.85 8.41 -9.60
CA PRO A 77 -6.93 7.70 -10.29
C PRO A 77 -6.38 6.83 -11.42
N ASN A 78 -6.68 5.54 -11.39
CA ASN A 78 -6.32 4.61 -12.44
C ASN A 78 -7.53 4.39 -13.37
N ARG A 79 -7.35 4.65 -14.67
CA ARG A 79 -8.42 4.57 -15.67
C ARG A 79 -9.06 3.19 -15.77
N LEU A 80 -8.28 2.12 -15.66
CA LEU A 80 -8.78 0.74 -15.77
C LEU A 80 -9.49 0.28 -14.49
N LEU A 81 -9.09 0.82 -13.34
CA LEU A 81 -9.71 0.52 -12.04
C LEU A 81 -10.88 1.46 -11.71
N GLY A 82 -11.05 2.57 -12.44
CA GLY A 82 -12.10 3.58 -12.22
C GLY A 82 -11.95 4.41 -10.94
N ALA A 83 -10.91 4.18 -10.14
CA ALA A 83 -10.67 4.84 -8.85
C ALA A 83 -9.18 4.95 -8.54
N ARG A 84 -8.81 5.64 -7.44
CA ARG A 84 -7.47 5.51 -6.89
C ARG A 84 -7.33 4.10 -6.30
N PRO A 85 -6.22 3.38 -6.54
CA PRO A 85 -6.03 2.06 -5.96
C PRO A 85 -6.15 2.03 -4.44
N VAL A 86 -5.70 3.07 -3.73
CA VAL A 86 -5.86 3.18 -2.27
C VAL A 86 -7.32 3.21 -1.83
N ASP A 87 -8.21 3.86 -2.60
CA ASP A 87 -9.64 3.93 -2.27
C ASP A 87 -10.29 2.54 -2.34
N ILE A 88 -9.88 1.72 -3.31
CA ILE A 88 -10.32 0.32 -3.44
C ILE A 88 -9.89 -0.49 -2.21
N VAL A 89 -8.65 -0.31 -1.74
CA VAL A 89 -8.16 -1.00 -0.54
C VAL A 89 -8.91 -0.55 0.71
N ILE A 90 -9.19 0.75 0.85
CA ILE A 90 -9.92 1.27 2.00
C ILE A 90 -11.37 0.78 2.00
N GLN A 91 -12.04 0.82 0.84
CA GLN A 91 -13.45 0.42 0.72
C GLN A 91 -13.67 -1.07 0.91
N HIS A 92 -12.77 -1.91 0.40
CA HIS A 92 -12.92 -3.37 0.40
C HIS A 92 -11.99 -4.09 1.39
N GLY A 93 -11.23 -3.33 2.18
CA GLY A 93 -10.30 -3.87 3.18
C GLY A 93 -9.26 -4.81 2.57
N PHE A 94 -9.08 -5.98 3.20
CA PHE A 94 -8.06 -6.95 2.78
C PHE A 94 -8.30 -7.49 1.37
N GLU A 95 -9.56 -7.74 0.99
CA GLU A 95 -9.92 -8.20 -0.36
C GLU A 95 -9.58 -7.15 -1.43
N GLY A 96 -9.76 -5.87 -1.11
CA GLY A 96 -9.30 -4.76 -1.96
C GLY A 96 -7.78 -4.77 -2.15
N LEU A 97 -7.03 -5.04 -1.09
CA LEU A 97 -5.57 -5.16 -1.18
C LEU A 97 -5.15 -6.34 -2.08
N LEU A 98 -5.81 -7.49 -1.94
CA LEU A 98 -5.55 -8.67 -2.76
C LEU A 98 -5.91 -8.44 -4.23
N SER A 99 -7.00 -7.73 -4.52
CA SER A 99 -7.42 -7.44 -5.89
C SER A 99 -6.40 -6.56 -6.61
N ILE A 100 -5.91 -5.50 -5.97
CA ILE A 100 -4.83 -4.64 -6.51
C ILE A 100 -3.54 -5.44 -6.71
N ARG A 101 -3.18 -6.30 -5.76
CA ARG A 101 -1.99 -7.14 -5.88
C ARG A 101 -2.10 -8.09 -7.08
N ARG A 102 -3.24 -8.75 -7.25
CA ARG A 102 -3.49 -9.66 -8.37
C ARG A 102 -3.48 -8.92 -9.71
N TYR A 103 -4.11 -7.74 -9.77
CA TYR A 103 -4.08 -6.88 -10.95
C TYR A 103 -2.64 -6.57 -11.37
N LEU A 104 -1.79 -6.09 -10.46
CA LEU A 104 -0.40 -5.77 -10.79
C LEU A 104 0.47 -6.98 -11.08
N ASP A 105 0.20 -8.12 -10.45
CA ASP A 105 0.89 -9.38 -10.75
C ASP A 105 0.56 -9.85 -12.18
N HIS A 106 -0.71 -9.74 -12.59
CA HIS A 106 -1.12 -9.99 -13.98
C HIS A 106 -0.45 -9.05 -14.98
N GLU A 107 -0.47 -7.73 -14.72
CA GLU A 107 0.12 -6.72 -15.62
C GLU A 107 1.64 -6.94 -15.83
N ARG A 108 2.36 -7.43 -14.81
CA ARG A 108 3.80 -7.73 -14.94
C ARG A 108 4.09 -9.12 -15.54
N GLY A 109 3.06 -9.91 -15.84
CA GLY A 109 3.17 -11.24 -16.45
C GLY A 109 3.50 -12.38 -15.48
N THR A 110 2.99 -12.36 -14.25
CA THR A 110 3.14 -13.46 -13.26
C THR A 110 1.80 -13.98 -12.76
#